data_AF-A0A855KMH0-F1
#
_entry.id   AF-A0A855KMH0-F1
#
_cell.length_a   1.000
_cell.length_b   1.000
_cell.length_c   1.000
_cell.angle_alpha   90.00
_cell.angle_beta   90.00
_cell.angle_gamma   90.00
#
_symmetry.space_group_name_H-M   'P 1'
#
loop_
_entity.id
_entity.type
_entity.pdbx_description
1 polymer ?
#
loop_
_entity_poly.entity_id
_entity_poly.type
_entity_poly.pdbx_seq_one_letter_code
_entity_poly.pdbx_strand_id
1 'polypeptide(L)'
;MAEAREEESEGSYQAFEDEADREAWIAERAADSMECSLVSDSLKWDLSELFAAELFPDGVRFDIDLEVLRTLVTANRELLRVKPSIPKLELKFKMVDSGNCRVYYTDPKKRLLCFQLASRKKFELLYCTGDGEPSHTIDHLNKVVLDFPLSEPGIAADFIEWWELVNKPAPTVN
;
A
#
# COMPACT_ATOMS: atom_id res chain seq x y z
N MET A 1 -13.41 -20.57 40.64
CA MET A 1 -13.92 -19.25 40.24
C MET A 1 -13.43 -18.25 41.28
N ALA A 2 -12.57 -17.28 41.02
CA ALA A 2 -12.14 -16.67 39.76
C ALA A 2 -10.60 -16.60 39.70
N GLU A 3 -10.06 -16.78 38.50
CA GLU A 3 -8.66 -16.55 38.16
C GLU A 3 -8.41 -15.05 38.07
N ALA A 4 -7.42 -14.56 38.81
CA ALA A 4 -6.86 -13.22 38.63
C ALA A 4 -5.90 -13.29 37.44
N ARG A 5 -6.26 -12.55 36.38
CA ARG A 5 -5.52 -12.38 35.14
C ARG A 5 -4.24 -11.58 35.43
N GLU A 6 -3.08 -12.22 35.28
CA GLU A 6 -1.79 -11.54 35.31
C GLU A 6 -1.66 -10.65 34.07
N GLU A 7 -1.40 -9.36 34.30
CA GLU A 7 -1.06 -8.39 33.27
C GLU A 7 0.38 -8.66 32.81
N GLU A 8 0.54 -9.09 31.55
CA GLU A 8 1.83 -9.12 30.87
C GLU A 8 2.35 -7.68 30.72
N SER A 9 3.23 -7.29 31.63
CA SER A 9 3.99 -6.04 31.54
C SER A 9 4.92 -6.11 30.34
N GLU A 10 4.71 -5.17 29.40
CA GLU A 10 5.63 -4.82 28.32
C GLU A 10 7.09 -4.83 28.79
N GLY A 11 7.95 -5.45 27.98
CA GLY A 11 9.36 -5.67 28.26
C GLY A 11 10.12 -4.37 28.55
N SER A 12 10.42 -4.16 29.82
CA SER A 12 11.44 -3.22 30.26
C SER A 12 12.82 -3.81 29.94
N TYR A 13 13.45 -3.34 28.86
CA TYR A 13 14.86 -3.67 28.62
C TYR A 13 15.70 -2.91 29.65
N GLN A 14 16.45 -3.65 30.47
CA GLN A 14 17.43 -3.06 31.39
C GLN A 14 18.41 -2.19 30.59
N ALA A 15 18.66 -0.98 31.08
CA ALA A 15 19.72 -0.13 30.52
C ALA A 15 21.08 -0.81 30.76
N PHE A 16 21.90 -0.89 29.71
CA PHE A 16 23.27 -1.41 29.80
C PHE A 16 24.09 -0.59 30.79
N GLU A 17 24.90 -1.26 31.62
CA GLU A 17 25.69 -0.59 32.66
C GLU A 17 26.87 0.18 32.06
N ASP A 18 27.47 -0.35 30.98
CA ASP A 18 28.52 0.30 30.21
C ASP A 18 28.59 -0.18 28.74
N GLU A 19 29.48 0.43 27.96
CA GLU A 19 29.65 0.10 26.52
C GLU A 19 30.18 -1.32 26.31
N ALA A 20 30.97 -1.86 27.24
CA ALA A 20 31.52 -3.21 27.14
C ALA A 20 30.44 -4.27 27.41
N ASP A 21 29.52 -4.00 28.35
CA ASP A 21 28.33 -4.81 28.63
C ASP A 21 27.38 -4.83 27.43
N ARG A 22 27.18 -3.68 26.79
CA ARG A 22 26.44 -3.59 25.53
C ARG A 22 27.09 -4.40 24.40
N GLU A 23 28.40 -4.29 24.22
CA GLU A 23 29.12 -5.04 23.18
C GLU A 23 29.11 -6.55 23.44
N ALA A 24 29.23 -6.98 24.70
CA ALA A 24 29.14 -8.37 25.10
C ALA A 24 27.73 -8.94 24.85
N TRP A 25 26.68 -8.18 25.19
CA TRP A 25 25.29 -8.55 24.92
C TRP A 25 24.99 -8.65 23.42
N ILE A 26 25.54 -7.74 22.61
CA ILE A 26 25.46 -7.79 21.15
C ILE A 26 26.19 -9.03 20.62
N ALA A 27 27.38 -9.33 21.12
CA ALA A 27 28.17 -10.48 20.68
C ALA A 27 27.50 -11.83 21.03
N GLU A 28 26.92 -11.94 22.22
CA GLU A 28 26.17 -13.13 22.67
C GLU A 28 24.96 -13.40 21.77
N ARG A 29 24.19 -12.35 21.42
CA ARG A 29 23.05 -12.48 20.51
C ARG A 29 23.44 -12.62 19.03
N ALA A 30 24.56 -12.05 18.63
CA ALA A 30 25.12 -12.29 17.31
C ALA A 30 25.62 -13.74 17.16
N ALA A 31 26.01 -14.39 18.27
CA ALA A 31 26.34 -15.82 18.28
C ALA A 31 25.08 -16.72 18.17
N ASP A 32 23.89 -16.22 18.51
CA ASP A 32 22.57 -16.75 18.11
C ASP A 32 22.25 -16.51 16.61
N SER A 33 23.30 -16.44 15.78
CA SER A 33 23.31 -16.19 14.33
C SER A 33 22.43 -17.14 13.50
N MET A 34 22.00 -18.27 14.06
CA MET A 34 21.13 -19.22 13.36
C MET A 34 19.73 -18.64 13.14
N GLU A 35 19.21 -17.81 14.05
CA GLU A 35 17.91 -17.17 13.88
C GLU A 35 17.98 -15.99 12.89
N CYS A 36 19.06 -15.20 12.93
CA CYS A 36 19.26 -14.10 11.99
C CYS A 36 19.51 -14.54 10.55
N SER A 37 20.22 -15.66 10.34
CA SER A 37 20.44 -16.22 9.00
C SER A 37 19.13 -16.74 8.39
N LEU A 38 18.31 -17.44 9.17
CA LEU A 38 16.96 -17.87 8.75
C LEU A 38 16.06 -16.68 8.38
N VAL A 39 16.09 -15.59 9.15
CA VAL A 39 15.35 -14.36 8.84
C VAL A 39 15.88 -13.72 7.56
N SER A 40 17.20 -13.70 7.35
CA SER A 40 17.81 -13.14 6.15
C SER A 40 17.47 -13.93 4.89
N ASP A 41 17.52 -15.26 4.97
CA ASP A 41 17.18 -16.15 3.85
C ASP A 41 15.68 -16.11 3.55
N SER A 42 14.82 -16.08 4.57
CA SER A 42 13.38 -15.88 4.40
C SER A 42 13.08 -14.55 3.71
N LEU A 43 13.71 -13.46 4.14
CA LEU A 43 13.49 -12.14 3.55
C LEU A 43 13.94 -12.06 2.09
N LYS A 44 15.10 -12.65 1.76
CA LYS A 44 15.57 -12.75 0.37
C LYS A 44 14.57 -13.49 -0.50
N TRP A 45 14.03 -14.59 0.02
CA TRP A 45 13.06 -15.41 -0.67
C TRP A 45 11.73 -14.67 -0.87
N ASP A 46 11.19 -14.06 0.18
CA ASP A 46 9.94 -13.29 0.15
C ASP A 46 10.03 -12.11 -0.83
N LEU A 47 11.14 -11.36 -0.83
CA LEU A 47 11.36 -10.28 -1.79
C LEU A 47 11.41 -10.79 -3.23
N SER A 48 12.08 -11.92 -3.45
CA SER A 48 12.21 -12.53 -4.77
C SER A 48 10.91 -13.13 -5.28
N GLU A 49 9.99 -13.52 -4.40
CA GLU A 49 8.69 -14.07 -4.77
C GLU A 49 7.65 -12.96 -4.99
N LEU A 50 7.52 -12.04 -4.03
CA LEU A 50 6.47 -11.01 -4.04
C LEU A 50 6.72 -9.89 -5.05
N PHE A 51 7.98 -9.56 -5.30
CA PHE A 51 8.37 -8.45 -6.20
C PHE A 51 9.16 -8.93 -7.41
N ALA A 52 8.99 -10.20 -7.80
CA ALA A 52 9.77 -10.81 -8.86
C ALA A 52 9.66 -10.06 -10.19
N ALA A 53 8.46 -9.55 -10.51
CA ALA A 53 8.19 -8.84 -11.76
C ALA A 53 8.87 -7.47 -11.81
N GLU A 54 9.03 -6.82 -10.65
CA GLU A 54 9.68 -5.53 -10.50
C GLU A 54 11.21 -5.65 -10.38
N LEU A 55 11.70 -6.65 -9.66
CA LEU A 55 13.13 -6.87 -9.42
C LEU A 55 13.82 -7.57 -10.59
N PHE A 56 13.12 -8.47 -11.28
CA PHE A 56 13.65 -9.30 -12.37
C PHE A 56 12.79 -9.16 -13.64
N PRO A 57 12.77 -7.97 -14.29
CA PRO A 57 11.91 -7.71 -15.43
C PRO A 57 12.25 -8.54 -16.68
N ASP A 58 13.46 -9.11 -16.74
CA ASP A 58 13.93 -10.06 -17.75
C ASP A 58 13.61 -11.53 -17.40
N GLY A 59 12.99 -11.78 -16.25
CA GLY A 59 12.61 -13.09 -15.75
C GLY A 59 13.76 -13.90 -15.15
N VAL A 60 14.98 -13.33 -15.06
CA VAL A 60 16.15 -14.03 -14.52
C VAL A 60 16.33 -13.64 -13.05
N ARG A 61 16.10 -14.58 -12.14
CA ARG A 61 16.29 -14.38 -10.70
C ARG A 61 17.75 -14.51 -10.30
N PHE A 62 18.24 -13.60 -9.48
CA PHE A 62 19.55 -13.65 -8.84
C PHE A 62 19.43 -13.44 -7.32
N ASP A 63 20.43 -13.89 -6.56
CA ASP A 63 20.43 -13.71 -5.10
C ASP A 63 20.44 -12.21 -4.75
N ILE A 64 19.59 -11.84 -3.80
CA ILE A 64 19.48 -10.45 -3.35
C ILE A 64 20.53 -10.22 -2.26
N ASP A 65 21.51 -9.38 -2.56
CA ASP A 65 22.49 -8.94 -1.58
C ASP A 65 21.86 -7.90 -0.62
N LEU A 66 21.59 -8.34 0.61
CA LEU A 66 20.96 -7.50 1.64
C LEU A 66 21.88 -6.38 2.14
N GLU A 67 23.20 -6.52 2.06
CA GLU A 67 24.14 -5.45 2.47
C GLU A 67 24.19 -4.34 1.42
N VAL A 68 24.16 -4.71 0.14
CA VAL A 68 24.01 -3.74 -0.95
C VAL A 68 22.65 -3.05 -0.85
N LEU A 69 21.57 -3.81 -0.61
CA LEU A 69 20.24 -3.25 -0.42
C LEU A 69 20.18 -2.28 0.76
N ARG A 70 20.76 -2.65 1.91
CA ARG A 70 20.87 -1.80 3.10
C ARG A 70 21.61 -0.50 2.79
N THR A 71 22.70 -0.58 2.05
CA THR A 71 23.50 0.58 1.66
C THR A 71 22.69 1.52 0.76
N LEU A 72 21.96 0.98 -0.22
CA LEU A 72 21.10 1.74 -1.11
C LEU A 72 19.92 2.40 -0.37
N VAL A 73 19.26 1.66 0.52
CA VAL A 73 18.15 2.19 1.33
C VAL A 73 18.64 3.31 2.24
N THR A 74 19.82 3.16 2.84
CA THR A 74 20.41 4.19 3.72
C THR A 74 20.80 5.44 2.93
N ALA A 75 21.45 5.26 1.77
CA ALA A 75 21.87 6.36 0.90
C ALA A 75 20.68 7.14 0.32
N ASN A 76 19.56 6.46 0.07
CA ASN A 76 18.33 7.05 -0.49
C ASN A 76 17.26 7.28 0.58
N ARG A 77 17.60 7.21 1.87
CA ARG A 77 16.63 7.28 2.98
C ARG A 77 15.72 8.49 2.91
N GLU A 78 16.27 9.66 2.55
CA GLU A 78 15.48 10.89 2.45
C GLU A 78 14.55 10.89 1.23
N LEU A 79 14.91 10.22 0.14
CA LEU A 79 14.05 10.06 -1.04
C LEU A 79 12.93 9.04 -0.77
N LEU A 80 13.23 8.00 0.01
CA LEU A 80 12.25 7.00 0.46
C LEU A 80 11.32 7.53 1.57
N ARG A 81 11.73 8.58 2.29
CA ARG A 81 10.89 9.30 3.27
C ARG A 81 9.82 10.14 2.61
N VAL A 82 10.08 10.66 1.41
CA VAL A 82 9.05 11.33 0.63
C VAL A 82 8.08 10.26 0.16
N LYS A 83 6.84 10.30 0.66
CA LYS A 83 5.75 9.45 0.17
C LYS A 83 5.79 9.56 -1.36
N PRO A 84 6.07 8.48 -2.11
CA PRO A 84 6.26 8.58 -3.53
C PRO A 84 5.02 9.26 -4.11
N SER A 85 5.22 10.39 -4.77
CA SER A 85 4.18 11.03 -5.57
C SER A 85 3.97 10.14 -6.77
N ILE A 86 3.24 9.04 -6.58
CA ILE A 86 2.81 8.18 -7.67
C ILE A 86 2.09 9.13 -8.63
N PRO A 87 2.58 9.31 -9.88
CA PRO A 87 1.98 10.24 -10.80
C PRO A 87 0.52 9.85 -10.95
N LYS A 88 -0.38 10.76 -10.56
CA LYS A 88 -1.79 10.43 -10.51
C LYS A 88 -2.28 10.19 -11.93
N LEU A 89 -2.92 9.05 -12.16
CA LEU A 89 -3.48 8.68 -13.46
C LEU A 89 -4.81 9.39 -13.64
N GLU A 90 -4.87 10.25 -14.65
CA GLU A 90 -6.09 10.95 -15.03
C GLU A 90 -7.11 9.97 -15.62
N LEU A 91 -8.32 10.00 -15.07
CA LEU A 91 -9.46 9.22 -15.49
C LEU A 91 -10.38 10.08 -16.33
N LYS A 92 -10.71 9.59 -17.52
CA LYS A 92 -11.68 10.24 -18.42
C LYS A 92 -13.04 9.59 -18.29
N PHE A 93 -14.06 10.40 -18.03
CA PHE A 93 -15.44 9.93 -17.88
C PHE A 93 -15.91 9.24 -19.15
N LYS A 94 -16.65 8.14 -18.97
CA LYS A 94 -17.24 7.36 -20.07
C LYS A 94 -18.76 7.37 -20.02
N MET A 95 -19.34 6.89 -18.92
CA MET A 95 -20.80 6.79 -18.77
C MET A 95 -21.19 6.51 -17.30
N VAL A 96 -22.47 6.72 -16.99
CA VAL A 96 -23.09 6.29 -15.73
C VAL A 96 -24.07 5.16 -16.03
N ASP A 97 -24.01 4.10 -15.22
CA ASP A 97 -24.97 2.99 -15.22
C ASP A 97 -25.66 2.94 -13.85
N SER A 98 -26.83 3.58 -13.79
CA SER A 98 -27.64 3.63 -12.57
C SER A 98 -28.24 2.27 -12.21
N GLY A 99 -28.39 1.35 -13.17
CA GLY A 99 -28.96 0.02 -12.91
C GLY A 99 -28.03 -0.85 -12.07
N ASN A 100 -26.72 -0.74 -12.33
CA ASN A 100 -25.68 -1.45 -11.57
C ASN A 100 -24.98 -0.58 -10.52
N CYS A 101 -25.43 0.66 -10.32
CA CYS A 101 -24.79 1.64 -9.42
C CYS A 101 -23.30 1.87 -9.75
N ARG A 102 -22.98 2.01 -11.04
CA ARG A 102 -21.60 2.12 -11.55
C ARG A 102 -21.37 3.45 -12.28
N VAL A 103 -20.19 4.03 -12.10
CA VAL A 103 -19.70 5.17 -12.89
C VAL A 103 -18.42 4.74 -13.60
N TYR A 104 -18.44 4.75 -14.93
CA TYR A 104 -17.35 4.23 -15.75
C TYR A 104 -16.39 5.33 -16.20
N TYR A 105 -15.11 4.97 -16.16
CA TYR A 105 -13.98 5.79 -16.59
C TYR A 105 -13.02 4.99 -17.47
N THR A 106 -12.18 5.71 -18.20
CA THR A 106 -11.05 5.13 -18.93
C THR A 106 -9.75 5.75 -18.45
N ASP A 107 -8.71 4.93 -18.35
CA ASP A 107 -7.36 5.41 -18.04
C ASP A 107 -6.60 5.81 -19.33
N PRO A 108 -5.38 6.37 -19.24
CA PRO A 108 -4.59 6.74 -20.42
C PRO A 108 -4.23 5.56 -21.34
N LYS A 109 -4.26 4.33 -20.82
CA LYS A 109 -4.06 3.08 -21.57
C LYS A 109 -5.37 2.53 -22.16
N LYS A 110 -6.47 3.30 -22.10
CA LYS A 110 -7.82 2.94 -22.57
C LYS A 110 -8.42 1.72 -21.86
N ARG A 111 -7.96 1.40 -20.66
CA ARG A 111 -8.51 0.35 -19.80
C ARG A 111 -9.78 0.87 -19.14
N LEU A 112 -10.80 0.01 -19.06
CA LEU A 112 -12.10 0.37 -18.49
C LEU A 112 -12.07 0.17 -16.97
N LEU A 113 -12.48 1.21 -16.25
CA LEU A 113 -12.58 1.23 -14.79
C LEU A 113 -13.98 1.65 -14.39
N CYS A 114 -14.46 1.18 -13.24
CA CYS A 114 -15.80 1.45 -12.75
C CYS A 114 -15.72 1.75 -11.26
N PHE A 115 -16.29 2.89 -10.85
CA PHE A 115 -16.62 3.13 -9.45
C PHE A 115 -17.99 2.52 -9.17
N GLN A 116 -18.04 1.50 -8.33
CA GLN A 116 -19.28 0.85 -7.93
C GLN A 116 -19.62 1.20 -6.48
N LEU A 117 -20.90 1.47 -6.22
CA LEU A 117 -21.38 1.69 -4.86
C LEU A 117 -21.26 0.38 -4.06
N ALA A 118 -20.34 0.34 -3.10
CA ALA A 118 -20.13 -0.81 -2.22
C ALA A 118 -20.97 -0.71 -0.95
N SER A 119 -21.14 0.50 -0.42
CA SER A 119 -22.02 0.77 0.72
C SER A 119 -22.56 2.20 0.64
N ARG A 120 -23.43 2.60 1.58
CA ARG A 120 -24.11 3.91 1.55
C ARG A 120 -23.09 5.04 1.40
N LYS A 121 -23.11 5.71 0.23
CA LYS A 121 -22.20 6.78 -0.18
C LYS A 121 -20.70 6.42 -0.11
N LYS A 122 -20.35 5.15 -0.31
CA LYS A 122 -18.96 4.71 -0.46
C LYS A 122 -18.81 3.91 -1.73
N PHE A 123 -17.81 4.29 -2.51
CA PHE A 123 -17.50 3.64 -3.77
C PHE A 123 -16.19 2.87 -3.67
N GLU A 124 -16.14 1.76 -4.40
CA GLU A 124 -14.91 1.04 -4.67
C GLU A 124 -14.56 1.21 -6.14
N LEU A 125 -13.27 1.32 -6.45
CA LEU A 125 -12.79 1.35 -7.82
C LEU A 125 -12.47 -0.08 -8.25
N LEU A 126 -13.05 -0.51 -9.36
CA LEU A 126 -12.83 -1.82 -9.94
C LEU A 126 -12.24 -1.69 -11.33
N TYR A 127 -11.37 -2.63 -11.66
CA TYR A 127 -11.01 -2.91 -13.05
C TYR A 127 -12.19 -3.61 -13.72
N CYS A 128 -12.63 -3.15 -14.88
CA CYS A 128 -13.71 -3.81 -15.63
C CYS A 128 -13.15 -4.45 -16.91
N THR A 129 -13.77 -5.57 -17.30
CA THR A 129 -13.54 -6.25 -18.57
C THR A 129 -14.01 -5.40 -19.75
N GLY A 130 -13.65 -5.79 -20.98
CA GLY A 130 -14.10 -5.08 -22.19
C GLY A 130 -15.63 -4.99 -22.32
N ASP A 131 -16.34 -5.96 -21.75
CA ASP A 131 -17.81 -6.05 -21.74
C ASP A 131 -18.45 -5.19 -20.63
N GLY A 132 -17.65 -4.56 -19.77
CA GLY A 132 -18.13 -3.70 -18.68
C GLY A 132 -18.29 -4.40 -17.33
N GLU A 133 -18.04 -5.70 -17.24
CA GLU A 133 -18.16 -6.42 -15.97
C GLU A 133 -16.95 -6.19 -15.06
N PRO A 134 -17.15 -5.92 -13.76
CA PRO A 134 -16.07 -5.76 -12.80
C PRO A 134 -15.30 -7.08 -12.64
N SER A 135 -13.98 -6.96 -12.60
CA SER A 135 -13.04 -8.07 -12.43
C SER A 135 -12.52 -8.12 -10.99
N HIS A 136 -11.83 -7.06 -10.55
CA HIS A 136 -11.23 -6.99 -9.23
C HIS A 136 -11.11 -5.53 -8.77
N THR A 137 -11.13 -5.35 -7.45
CA THR A 137 -10.97 -4.04 -6.80
C THR A 137 -9.53 -3.57 -6.93
N ILE A 138 -9.35 -2.28 -7.23
CA ILE A 138 -8.06 -1.61 -7.31
C ILE A 138 -8.09 -0.33 -6.48
N ASP A 139 -6.91 0.17 -6.14
CA ASP A 139 -6.81 1.40 -5.37
C ASP A 139 -7.10 2.64 -6.23
N HIS A 140 -7.82 3.59 -5.61
CA HIS A 140 -8.17 4.89 -6.16
C HIS A 140 -7.17 6.00 -5.75
N LEU A 141 -6.28 5.76 -4.79
CA LEU A 141 -5.33 6.78 -4.26
C LEU A 141 -4.38 7.37 -5.31
N ASN A 142 -4.04 6.60 -6.36
CA ASN A 142 -3.21 7.07 -7.47
C ASN A 142 -4.02 7.50 -8.70
N LYS A 143 -5.32 7.77 -8.56
CA LYS A 143 -6.19 8.21 -9.64
C LYS A 143 -6.64 9.66 -9.43
N VAL A 144 -6.88 10.38 -10.52
CA VAL A 144 -7.53 11.69 -10.51
C VAL A 144 -8.72 11.65 -11.45
N VAL A 145 -9.87 12.05 -10.94
CA VAL A 145 -11.07 12.31 -11.76
C VAL A 145 -11.12 13.82 -11.97
N LEU A 146 -10.91 14.25 -13.21
CA LEU A 146 -11.05 15.66 -13.63
C LEU A 146 -12.39 15.90 -14.33
N ASP A 147 -12.92 14.87 -14.99
CA ASP A 147 -14.13 14.92 -15.79
C ASP A 147 -15.25 14.22 -15.01
N PHE A 148 -16.17 14.98 -14.43
CA PHE A 148 -17.26 14.43 -13.63
C PHE A 148 -18.51 14.20 -14.48
N PRO A 149 -19.34 13.18 -14.16
CA PRO A 149 -20.66 13.06 -14.76
C PRO A 149 -21.52 14.30 -14.46
N LEU A 150 -22.56 14.53 -15.27
CA LEU A 150 -23.58 15.52 -14.95
C LEU A 150 -24.15 15.22 -13.55
N SER A 151 -24.23 16.25 -12.71
CA SER A 151 -24.70 16.15 -11.32
C SER A 151 -26.23 15.98 -11.25
N GLU A 152 -26.73 14.90 -11.82
CA GLU A 152 -28.12 14.49 -11.74
C GLU A 152 -28.37 13.71 -10.43
N PRO A 153 -29.59 13.81 -9.85
CA PRO A 153 -29.93 13.08 -8.64
C PRO A 153 -29.78 11.56 -8.85
N GLY A 154 -29.09 10.91 -7.92
CA GLY A 154 -28.80 9.47 -7.96
C GLY A 154 -27.30 9.18 -7.83
N ILE A 155 -26.85 8.10 -8.48
CA ILE A 155 -25.49 7.57 -8.30
C ILE A 155 -24.40 8.57 -8.69
N ALA A 156 -24.65 9.44 -9.68
CA ALA A 156 -23.69 10.46 -10.13
C ALA A 156 -23.45 11.50 -9.03
N ALA A 157 -24.51 12.02 -8.41
CA ALA A 157 -24.40 12.95 -7.29
C ALA A 157 -23.71 12.31 -6.06
N ASP A 158 -24.09 11.08 -5.71
CA ASP A 158 -23.45 10.33 -4.61
C ASP A 158 -21.96 10.11 -4.87
N PHE A 159 -21.57 9.82 -6.12
CA PHE A 159 -20.18 9.65 -6.53
C PHE A 159 -19.37 10.95 -6.39
N ILE A 160 -19.91 12.07 -6.88
CA ILE A 160 -19.24 13.38 -6.78
C ILE A 160 -19.00 13.74 -5.31
N GLU A 161 -20.03 13.61 -4.47
CA GLU A 161 -19.92 13.90 -3.02
C GLU A 161 -18.87 13.02 -2.35
N TRP A 162 -18.86 11.71 -2.64
CA TRP A 162 -17.86 10.79 -2.10
C TRP A 162 -16.45 11.14 -2.58
N TRP A 163 -16.25 11.41 -3.88
CA TRP A 163 -14.95 11.70 -4.45
C TRP A 163 -14.33 12.97 -3.86
N GLU A 164 -15.14 14.02 -3.66
CA GLU A 164 -14.71 15.24 -2.99
C GLU A 164 -14.32 15.00 -1.53
N LEU A 165 -15.04 14.15 -0.80
CA LEU A 165 -14.71 13.83 0.59
C LEU A 165 -13.38 13.08 0.72
N VAL A 166 -13.11 12.10 -0.13
CA VAL A 166 -11.89 11.28 -0.04
C VAL A 166 -10.66 11.97 -0.62
N ASN A 167 -10.83 12.95 -1.50
CA ASN A 167 -9.74 13.72 -2.11
C ASN A 167 -9.54 15.12 -1.53
N LYS A 168 -10.34 15.54 -0.54
CA LYS A 168 -10.09 16.77 0.19
C LYS A 168 -8.72 16.69 0.88
N PRO A 169 -7.80 17.64 0.63
CA PRO A 169 -6.56 17.70 1.39
C PRO A 169 -6.93 17.88 2.87
N ALA A 170 -6.27 17.10 3.75
CA ALA A 170 -6.42 17.27 5.18
C ALA A 170 -6.20 18.74 5.53
N PRO A 171 -7.01 19.36 6.41
CA PRO A 171 -6.77 20.72 6.84
C PRO A 171 -5.36 20.76 7.45
N THR A 172 -4.49 21.56 6.85
CA THR A 172 -3.18 21.89 7.41
C THR A 172 -3.44 22.64 8.70
N VAL A 173 -3.38 21.93 9.83
CA VAL A 173 -3.35 22.54 11.15
C VAL A 173 -2.00 23.25 11.25
N ASN A 174 -2.03 24.57 11.13
CA ASN A 174 -0.90 25.45 11.47
C ASN A 174 -0.77 25.57 12.99
#